data_AF-A0A9D1Z5K6-F1
#
_entry.id   AF-A0A9D1Z5K6-F1
#
_cell.length_a   1.000
_cell.length_b   1.000
_cell.length_c   1.000
_cell.angle_alpha   90.00
_cell.angle_beta   90.00
_cell.angle_gamma   90.00
#
_symmetry.space_group_name_H-M   'P 1'
#
loop_
_entity.id
_entity.type
_entity.pdbx_description
1 polymer ?
#
loop_
_entity_poly.entity_id
_entity_poly.type
_entity_poly.pdbx_seq_one_letter_code
_entity_poly.pdbx_strand_id
1 'polypeptide(L)'
;CAIPFLPDTIFNRILTIFNLEDSSTSSRFPLYAAALEMIRTRPIRGAGLGTDAVRLAIKDMNLYHGTAPFVHAHNLYLQIWLETGLIGVLSYGAAMICGLKSAAKACKIHCPREVRLITIGAAAAVAGVLVDCLADYLWNYPRVMVIFWFLFALLLSGVKLARRYAQRAETGGAGL
;
A
#
# COMPACT_ATOMS: atom_id res chain seq x y z
N CYS A 1 -3.96 -13.93 -38.72
CA CYS A 1 -4.60 -12.61 -38.92
C CYS A 1 -6.01 -12.64 -38.35
N ALA A 2 -6.23 -12.11 -37.13
CA ALA A 2 -7.52 -12.16 -36.42
C ALA A 2 -7.84 -10.82 -35.73
N ILE A 3 -7.55 -9.71 -36.42
CA ILE A 3 -7.71 -8.34 -35.92
C ILE A 3 -9.05 -7.65 -36.32
N PRO A 4 -9.88 -8.07 -37.29
CA PRO A 4 -10.91 -7.17 -37.82
C PRO A 4 -12.28 -7.22 -37.10
N PHE A 5 -12.36 -7.68 -35.85
CA PHE A 5 -13.64 -7.84 -35.15
C PHE A 5 -13.73 -7.19 -33.76
N LEU A 6 -12.75 -6.37 -33.37
CA LEU A 6 -12.87 -5.59 -32.14
C LEU A 6 -13.73 -4.34 -32.41
N PRO A 7 -14.83 -4.11 -31.66
CA PRO A 7 -15.61 -2.88 -31.74
C PRO A 7 -14.73 -1.66 -31.51
N ASP A 8 -15.02 -0.54 -32.18
CA ASP A 8 -14.27 0.73 -32.04
C ASP A 8 -14.15 1.17 -30.57
N THR A 9 -15.10 0.77 -29.71
CA THR A 9 -15.07 1.02 -28.27
C THR A 9 -13.89 0.36 -27.56
N ILE A 10 -13.45 -0.83 -28.00
CA ILE A 10 -12.30 -1.52 -27.42
C ILE A 10 -10.99 -0.93 -27.97
N PHE A 11 -10.94 -0.60 -29.27
CA PHE A 11 -9.79 0.08 -29.86
C PHE A 11 -9.57 1.46 -29.24
N ASN A 12 -10.64 2.25 -29.07
CA ASN A 12 -10.57 3.53 -28.38
C ASN A 12 -10.18 3.37 -26.91
N ARG A 13 -10.64 2.32 -26.21
CA ARG A 13 -10.17 2.02 -24.84
C ARG A 13 -8.69 1.69 -24.78
N ILE A 14 -8.19 0.85 -25.68
CA ILE A 14 -6.76 0.50 -25.77
C ILE A 14 -5.94 1.74 -26.10
N LEU A 15 -6.39 2.56 -27.06
CA LEU A 15 -5.73 3.81 -27.41
C LEU A 15 -5.75 4.81 -26.24
N THR A 16 -6.81 4.90 -25.44
CA THR A 16 -6.82 5.74 -24.21
C THR A 16 -5.94 5.21 -23.08
N ILE A 17 -5.58 3.92 -23.05
CA ILE A 17 -4.59 3.40 -22.09
C ILE A 17 -3.19 3.90 -22.47
N PHE A 18 -2.91 4.04 -23.77
CA PHE A 18 -1.64 4.55 -24.29
C PHE A 18 -1.60 6.08 -24.47
N ASN A 19 -2.76 6.74 -24.53
CA ASN A 19 -2.87 8.18 -24.59
C ASN A 19 -2.78 8.78 -23.18
N LEU A 20 -1.55 8.82 -22.66
CA LEU A 20 -1.18 9.40 -21.37
C LEU A 20 -1.34 10.94 -21.32
N GLU A 21 -1.67 11.59 -22.44
CA GLU A 21 -1.64 13.05 -22.59
C GLU A 21 -2.96 13.75 -22.22
N ASP A 22 -4.13 13.11 -22.20
CA ASP A 22 -5.39 13.89 -22.31
C ASP A 22 -6.39 13.92 -21.12
N SER A 23 -6.11 13.37 -19.93
CA SER A 23 -7.01 13.68 -18.79
C SER A 23 -6.52 13.35 -17.37
N SER A 24 -5.70 12.32 -17.20
CA SER A 24 -5.45 11.76 -15.85
C SER A 24 -4.18 12.27 -15.18
N THR A 25 -3.24 12.87 -15.92
CA THR A 25 -1.94 13.34 -15.38
C THR A 25 -1.97 14.84 -15.06
N SER A 26 -2.74 15.63 -15.83
CA SER A 26 -2.87 17.09 -15.66
C SER A 26 -3.55 17.47 -14.33
N SER A 27 -4.46 16.63 -13.82
CA SER A 27 -5.13 16.83 -12.52
C SER A 27 -4.32 16.34 -11.30
N ARG A 28 -3.27 15.54 -11.51
CA ARG A 28 -2.40 15.01 -10.43
C ARG A 28 -1.31 15.99 -10.01
N PHE A 29 -0.79 16.78 -10.94
CA PHE A 29 0.26 17.75 -10.67
C PHE A 29 -0.10 18.81 -9.61
N PRO A 30 -1.26 19.50 -9.70
CA PRO A 30 -1.66 20.46 -8.67
C PRO A 30 -1.93 19.78 -7.32
N LEU A 31 -2.31 18.50 -7.35
CA LEU A 31 -2.63 17.71 -6.17
C LEU A 31 -1.36 17.30 -5.41
N TYR A 32 -0.32 16.87 -6.14
CA TYR A 32 1.01 16.62 -5.59
C TYR A 32 1.69 17.91 -5.13
N ALA A 33 1.48 19.04 -5.82
CA ALA A 33 2.01 20.33 -5.40
C ALA A 33 1.41 20.78 -4.06
N ALA A 34 0.08 20.72 -3.91
CA ALA A 34 -0.61 21.05 -2.65
C ALA A 34 -0.19 20.12 -1.51
N ALA A 35 -0.06 18.81 -1.78
CA ALA A 35 0.44 17.84 -0.81
C ALA A 35 1.88 18.16 -0.37
N LEU A 36 2.76 18.51 -1.31
CA LEU A 36 4.15 18.84 -0.99
C LEU A 36 4.27 20.14 -0.18
N GLU A 37 3.44 21.13 -0.48
CA GLU A 37 3.40 22.41 0.26
C GLU A 37 2.84 22.22 1.69
N MET A 38 1.87 21.33 1.84
CA MET A 38 1.38 20.90 3.15
C MET A 38 2.46 20.13 3.94
N ILE A 39 3.21 19.25 3.28
CA ILE A 39 4.34 18.55 3.91
C ILE A 39 5.42 19.55 4.34
N ARG A 40 5.69 20.61 3.56
CA ARG A 40 6.64 21.66 3.95
C ARG A 40 6.20 22.43 5.19
N THR A 41 4.90 22.69 5.34
CA THR A 41 4.36 23.43 6.48
C THR A 41 4.23 22.56 7.73
N ARG A 42 3.87 21.27 7.61
CA ARG A 42 3.69 20.35 8.76
C ARG A 42 4.28 18.95 8.50
N PRO A 43 5.61 18.83 8.37
CA PRO A 43 6.25 17.57 7.95
C PRO A 43 6.14 16.44 8.98
N ILE A 44 6.10 16.78 10.27
CA ILE A 44 6.20 15.80 11.37
C ILE A 44 4.83 15.40 11.93
N ARG A 45 3.90 16.37 12.06
CA ARG A 45 2.60 16.16 12.74
C ARG A 45 1.49 15.69 11.80
N GLY A 46 1.61 15.91 10.49
CA GLY A 46 0.52 15.65 9.55
C GLY A 46 -0.70 16.57 9.78
N ALA A 47 -1.78 16.27 9.08
CA ALA A 47 -3.06 16.98 9.10
C ALA A 47 -4.03 16.49 10.18
N GLY A 48 -3.89 15.21 10.56
CA GLY A 48 -4.94 14.46 11.25
C GLY A 48 -5.32 13.19 10.47
N LEU A 49 -5.89 12.23 11.18
CA LEU A 49 -6.25 10.91 10.63
C LEU A 49 -7.45 11.01 9.67
N GLY A 50 -7.33 10.32 8.53
CA GLY A 50 -8.39 10.21 7.54
C GLY A 50 -8.36 11.30 6.46
N THR A 51 -8.89 10.96 5.30
CA THR A 51 -8.82 11.83 4.12
C THR A 51 -9.59 13.14 4.29
N ASP A 52 -10.67 13.14 5.09
CA ASP A 52 -11.44 14.36 5.34
C ASP A 52 -10.64 15.39 6.16
N ALA A 53 -9.80 14.96 7.09
CA ALA A 53 -8.92 15.85 7.85
C ALA A 53 -7.85 16.49 6.95
N VAL A 54 -7.28 15.72 6.02
CA VAL A 54 -6.34 16.22 5.01
C VAL A 54 -7.04 17.19 4.06
N ARG A 55 -8.25 16.85 3.59
CA ARG A 55 -9.05 17.73 2.71
C ARG A 55 -9.37 19.06 3.39
N LEU A 56 -9.77 19.03 4.67
CA LEU A 56 -10.08 20.23 5.44
C LEU A 56 -8.82 21.09 5.63
N ALA A 57 -7.69 20.49 5.98
CA ALA A 57 -6.43 21.22 6.16
C ALA A 57 -5.92 21.85 4.85
N ILE A 58 -6.03 21.16 3.71
CA ILE A 58 -5.66 21.71 2.39
C ILE A 58 -6.60 22.87 2.01
N LYS A 59 -7.89 22.75 2.31
CA LYS A 59 -8.90 23.80 2.09
C LYS A 59 -8.65 25.02 2.97
N ASP A 60 -8.39 24.83 4.26
CA ASP A 60 -8.14 25.90 5.23
C ASP A 60 -6.86 26.68 4.93
N MET A 61 -5.83 26.00 4.42
CA MET A 61 -4.57 26.63 4.04
C MET A 61 -4.60 27.24 2.63
N ASN A 62 -5.73 27.14 1.92
CA ASN A 62 -5.93 27.63 0.54
C ASN A 62 -4.82 27.15 -0.44
N LEU A 63 -4.29 25.95 -0.21
CA LEU A 63 -3.13 25.40 -0.93
C LEU A 63 -3.51 24.81 -2.30
N TYR A 64 -4.79 24.76 -2.64
CA TYR A 64 -5.29 24.12 -3.86
C TYR A 64 -6.01 25.12 -4.77
N HIS A 65 -5.36 25.48 -5.87
CA HIS A 65 -5.86 26.43 -6.88
C HIS A 65 -6.50 25.72 -8.10
N GLY A 66 -7.16 24.59 -7.90
CA GLY A 66 -7.86 23.84 -8.96
C GLY A 66 -9.37 24.06 -8.95
N THR A 67 -10.01 23.91 -10.11
CA THR A 67 -11.46 24.09 -10.30
C THR A 67 -12.34 22.97 -9.71
N ALA A 68 -11.74 21.88 -9.22
CA ALA A 68 -12.44 20.74 -8.62
C ALA A 68 -11.96 20.47 -7.17
N PRO A 69 -12.83 20.03 -6.24
CA PRO A 69 -12.42 19.78 -4.85
C PRO A 69 -11.35 18.67 -4.77
N PHE A 70 -10.34 18.83 -3.91
CA PHE A 70 -9.32 17.81 -3.64
C PHE A 70 -9.99 16.53 -3.12
N VAL A 71 -9.94 15.44 -3.89
CA VAL A 71 -10.60 14.19 -3.51
C VAL A 71 -9.64 13.33 -2.70
N HIS A 72 -8.53 12.83 -3.26
CA HIS A 72 -7.53 12.00 -2.56
C HIS A 72 -6.16 12.12 -3.24
N ALA A 73 -5.06 11.93 -2.50
CA ALA A 73 -3.77 11.70 -3.12
C ALA A 73 -3.76 10.32 -3.80
N HIS A 74 -3.48 10.26 -5.10
CA HIS A 74 -3.38 9.00 -5.88
C HIS A 74 -2.11 8.18 -5.54
N ASN A 75 -1.70 8.19 -4.27
CA ASN A 75 -0.58 7.43 -3.75
C ASN A 75 -0.80 7.23 -2.25
N LEU A 76 -0.85 5.97 -1.81
CA LEU A 76 -1.08 5.64 -0.41
C LEU A 76 0.01 6.18 0.52
N TYR A 77 1.27 6.12 0.11
CA TYR A 77 2.40 6.58 0.93
C TYR A 77 2.33 8.08 1.17
N LEU A 78 1.94 8.85 0.15
CA LEU A 78 1.77 10.29 0.28
C LEU A 78 0.58 10.62 1.16
N GLN A 79 -0.54 9.89 1.01
CA GLN A 79 -1.71 10.06 1.86
C GLN A 79 -1.38 9.78 3.33
N ILE A 80 -0.67 8.69 3.62
CA ILE A 80 -0.21 8.38 4.99
C ILE A 80 0.71 9.50 5.52
N TRP A 81 1.57 10.08 4.67
CA TRP A 81 2.41 11.21 5.06
C TRP A 81 1.59 12.44 5.44
N LEU A 82 0.59 12.77 4.63
CA LEU A 82 -0.28 13.91 4.91
C LEU A 82 -1.10 13.69 6.19
N GLU A 83 -1.58 12.48 6.45
CA GLU A 83 -2.41 12.18 7.62
C GLU A 83 -1.60 12.14 8.92
N THR A 84 -0.51 11.37 8.92
CA THR A 84 0.22 10.98 10.14
C THR A 84 1.61 11.61 10.26
N GLY A 85 2.06 12.34 9.24
CA GLY A 85 3.38 12.93 9.19
C GLY A 85 4.50 11.90 8.93
N LEU A 86 5.73 12.39 9.02
CA LEU A 86 6.93 11.58 8.75
C LEU A 86 7.02 10.34 9.64
N ILE A 87 6.64 10.46 10.92
CA ILE A 87 6.71 9.37 11.89
C ILE A 87 5.79 8.22 11.47
N GLY A 88 4.57 8.54 11.01
CA GLY A 88 3.61 7.51 10.61
C GLY A 88 4.04 6.77 9.34
N VAL A 89 4.52 7.49 8.32
CA VAL A 89 5.05 6.86 7.09
C VAL A 89 6.25 5.95 7.39
N LEU A 90 7.18 6.42 8.23
CA LEU A 90 8.34 5.63 8.62
C LEU A 90 7.92 4.38 9.40
N SER A 91 6.97 4.51 10.34
CA SER A 91 6.46 3.38 11.10
C SER A 91 5.73 2.36 10.21
N TYR A 92 4.94 2.82 9.25
CA TYR A 92 4.25 1.97 8.28
C TYR A 92 5.25 1.23 7.39
N GLY A 93 6.19 1.97 6.79
CA GLY A 93 7.24 1.40 5.96
C GLY A 93 8.11 0.40 6.72
N ALA A 94 8.49 0.73 7.97
CA ALA A 94 9.23 -0.17 8.83
C ALA A 94 8.45 -1.45 9.15
N ALA A 95 7.16 -1.35 9.49
CA ALA A 95 6.31 -2.50 9.78
C ALA A 95 6.21 -3.44 8.56
N MET A 96 6.01 -2.88 7.37
CA MET A 96 5.91 -3.64 6.13
C MET A 96 7.22 -4.33 5.76
N ILE A 97 8.33 -3.60 5.78
CA ILE A 97 9.66 -4.15 5.47
C ILE A 97 10.07 -5.21 6.51
N CYS A 98 9.85 -4.96 7.80
CA CYS A 98 10.15 -5.92 8.85
C CYS A 98 9.28 -7.17 8.76
N GLY A 99 7.99 -7.02 8.40
CA GLY A 99 7.09 -8.13 8.10
C GLY A 99 7.62 -9.00 6.96
N LEU A 100 7.89 -8.41 5.80
CA LEU A 100 8.41 -9.12 4.63
C LEU A 100 9.76 -9.78 4.90
N LYS A 101 10.70 -9.09 5.57
CA LYS A 101 12.00 -9.66 5.97
C LYS A 101 11.82 -10.84 6.93
N SER A 102 10.87 -10.74 7.86
CA SER A 102 10.57 -11.81 8.81
C SER A 102 9.94 -13.02 8.12
N ALA A 103 9.07 -12.80 7.13
CA ALA A 103 8.51 -13.84 6.28
C ALA A 103 9.60 -14.53 5.45
N ALA A 104 10.49 -13.77 4.80
CA ALA A 104 11.61 -14.33 4.05
C ALA A 104 12.55 -15.18 4.93
N LYS A 105 12.80 -14.75 6.17
CA LYS A 105 13.55 -15.56 7.15
C LYS A 105 12.78 -16.81 7.56
N ALA A 106 11.47 -16.71 7.79
CA ALA A 106 10.62 -17.84 8.15
C ALA A 106 10.58 -18.93 7.07
N CYS A 107 10.70 -18.55 5.78
CA CYS A 107 10.77 -19.52 4.68
C CYS A 107 12.01 -20.43 4.74
N LYS A 108 13.09 -19.99 5.39
CA LYS A 108 14.32 -20.78 5.57
C LYS A 108 14.25 -21.73 6.77
N ILE A 109 13.27 -21.57 7.66
CA ILE A 109 13.09 -22.42 8.84
C ILE A 109 12.48 -23.76 8.41
N HIS A 110 12.96 -24.85 8.99
CA HIS A 110 12.37 -26.17 8.79
C HIS A 110 10.99 -26.23 9.47
N CYS A 111 9.93 -26.19 8.67
CA CYS A 111 8.54 -26.16 9.12
C CYS A 111 7.65 -26.92 8.13
N PRO A 112 6.40 -27.28 8.52
CA PRO A 112 5.48 -28.00 7.66
C PRO A 112 5.24 -27.26 6.35
N ARG A 113 5.03 -28.01 5.26
CA ARG A 113 4.86 -27.44 3.92
C ARG A 113 3.68 -26.47 3.86
N GLU A 114 2.60 -26.77 4.58
CA GLU A 114 1.37 -25.98 4.65
C GLU A 114 1.65 -24.60 5.24
N VAL A 115 2.33 -24.54 6.39
CA VAL A 115 2.68 -23.29 7.08
C VAL A 115 3.59 -22.43 6.21
N ARG A 116 4.57 -23.07 5.57
CA ARG A 116 5.49 -22.38 4.67
C ARG A 116 4.78 -21.80 3.45
N LEU A 117 3.90 -22.57 2.80
CA LEU A 117 3.14 -22.11 1.64
C LEU A 117 2.19 -20.96 1.99
N ILE A 118 1.48 -21.05 3.11
CA ILE A 118 0.59 -19.97 3.59
C ILE A 118 1.40 -18.69 3.85
N THR A 119 2.56 -18.81 4.50
CA THR A 119 3.43 -17.66 4.80
C THR A 119 3.98 -17.01 3.52
N ILE A 120 4.39 -17.82 2.54
CA ILE A 120 4.86 -17.32 1.24
C ILE A 120 3.71 -16.65 0.47
N GLY A 121 2.53 -17.26 0.43
CA GLY A 121 1.35 -16.70 -0.23
C GLY A 121 0.94 -15.36 0.38
N ALA A 122 0.91 -15.28 1.72
CA ALA A 122 0.63 -14.02 2.42
C ALA A 122 1.71 -12.96 2.16
N ALA A 123 2.99 -13.34 2.13
CA ALA A 123 4.09 -12.43 1.79
C ALA A 123 4.00 -11.90 0.36
N ALA A 124 3.67 -12.75 -0.61
CA ALA A 124 3.47 -12.35 -2.00
C ALA A 124 2.27 -11.42 -2.16
N ALA A 125 1.16 -11.70 -1.48
CA ALA A 125 -0.03 -10.85 -1.51
C ALA A 125 0.25 -9.46 -0.92
N VAL A 126 0.91 -9.38 0.23
CA VAL A 126 1.30 -8.09 0.83
C VAL A 126 2.28 -7.34 -0.08
N ALA A 127 3.27 -8.02 -0.66
CA ALA A 127 4.20 -7.41 -1.60
C ALA A 127 3.51 -6.84 -2.84
N GLY A 128 2.56 -7.59 -3.42
CA GLY A 128 1.76 -7.14 -4.56
C GLY A 128 0.93 -5.89 -4.23
N VAL A 129 0.26 -5.89 -3.08
CA VAL A 129 -0.51 -4.72 -2.62
C VAL A 129 0.41 -3.51 -2.39
N LEU A 130 1.63 -3.69 -1.84
CA LEU A 130 2.57 -2.58 -1.65
C LEU A 130 3.03 -1.92 -2.96
N VAL A 131 3.15 -2.71 -4.03
CA VAL A 131 3.46 -2.20 -5.37
C VAL A 131 2.27 -1.48 -5.96
N ASP A 132 1.06 -2.03 -5.81
CA ASP A 132 -0.18 -1.40 -6.29
C ASP A 132 -0.45 -0.06 -5.59
N CYS A 133 -0.20 0.00 -4.27
CA CYS A 133 -0.29 1.21 -3.46
C CYS A 133 0.66 2.35 -3.86
N LEU A 134 1.66 2.08 -4.72
CA LEU A 134 2.54 3.12 -5.27
C LEU A 134 1.84 3.92 -6.38
N ALA A 135 0.93 3.27 -7.10
CA ALA A 135 0.20 3.85 -8.22
C ALA A 135 -1.22 4.31 -7.84
N ASP A 136 -1.81 3.75 -6.79
CA ASP A 136 -3.18 4.06 -6.38
C ASP A 136 -3.37 4.10 -4.85
N TYR A 137 -4.42 4.80 -4.41
CA TYR A 137 -4.83 4.88 -3.00
C TYR A 137 -5.93 3.86 -2.70
N LEU A 138 -5.50 2.62 -2.43
CA LEU A 138 -6.41 1.49 -2.18
C LEU A 138 -7.25 1.67 -0.91
N TRP A 139 -6.74 2.41 0.09
CA TRP A 139 -7.43 2.60 1.37
C TRP A 139 -8.62 3.56 1.31
N ASN A 140 -8.89 4.17 0.14
CA ASN A 140 -10.17 4.85 -0.11
C ASN A 140 -11.37 3.90 0.06
N TYR A 141 -11.16 2.62 -0.21
CA TYR A 141 -12.17 1.59 -0.01
C TYR A 141 -11.90 0.84 1.28
N PRO A 142 -12.71 1.04 2.36
CA PRO A 142 -12.50 0.37 3.64
C PRO A 142 -12.45 -1.16 3.51
N ARG A 143 -13.17 -1.71 2.53
CA ARG A 143 -13.16 -3.14 2.19
C ARG A 143 -11.75 -3.65 1.85
N VAL A 144 -11.02 -2.91 1.02
CA VAL A 144 -9.67 -3.28 0.59
C VAL A 144 -8.68 -3.12 1.75
N MET A 145 -8.86 -2.08 2.56
CA MET A 145 -8.07 -1.88 3.78
C MET A 145 -8.18 -3.05 4.77
N VAL A 146 -9.39 -3.56 5.01
CA VAL A 146 -9.58 -4.72 5.92
C VAL A 146 -8.91 -5.97 5.37
N ILE A 147 -9.03 -6.24 4.06
CA ILE A 147 -8.38 -7.39 3.41
C ILE A 147 -6.86 -7.28 3.51
N PHE A 148 -6.30 -6.08 3.30
CA PHE A 148 -4.87 -5.81 3.47
C PHE A 148 -4.39 -6.16 4.88
N TRP A 149 -5.07 -5.64 5.92
CA TRP A 149 -4.69 -5.92 7.31
C TRP A 149 -4.87 -7.39 7.69
N PHE A 150 -5.87 -8.06 7.12
CA PHE A 150 -6.05 -9.50 7.27
C PHE A 150 -4.87 -10.29 6.67
N LEU A 151 -4.44 -9.96 5.44
CA LEU A 151 -3.27 -10.57 4.80
C LEU A 151 -1.98 -10.32 5.60
N PHE A 152 -1.82 -9.11 6.14
CA PHE A 152 -0.68 -8.78 6.99
C PHE A 152 -0.69 -9.56 8.31
N ALA A 153 -1.85 -9.72 8.94
CA ALA A 153 -2.00 -10.55 10.13
C ALA A 153 -1.70 -12.04 9.84
N LEU A 154 -2.15 -12.54 8.69
CA LEU A 154 -1.86 -13.90 8.24
C LEU A 154 -0.35 -14.13 8.04
N LEU A 155 0.33 -13.16 7.43
CA LEU A 155 1.79 -13.17 7.27
C LEU A 155 2.50 -13.27 8.63
N LEU A 156 2.13 -12.42 9.59
CA LEU A 156 2.74 -12.42 10.93
C LEU A 156 2.45 -13.72 11.70
N SER A 157 1.23 -14.25 11.56
CA SER A 157 0.84 -15.53 12.15
C SER A 157 1.67 -16.68 11.58
N GLY A 158 1.86 -16.72 10.25
CA GLY A 158 2.71 -17.70 9.58
C GLY A 158 4.17 -17.65 10.07
N VAL A 159 4.75 -16.46 10.20
CA VAL A 159 6.09 -16.24 10.78
C VAL A 159 6.17 -16.75 12.21
N LYS A 160 5.18 -16.41 13.05
CA LYS A 160 5.14 -16.83 14.46
C LYS A 160 5.05 -18.35 14.58
N LEU A 161 4.26 -18.98 13.72
CA LEU A 161 4.10 -20.42 13.70
C LEU A 161 5.38 -21.12 13.25
N ALA A 162 6.05 -20.64 12.19
CA ALA A 162 7.34 -21.17 11.74
C ALA A 162 8.40 -21.12 12.85
N ARG A 163 8.48 -20.03 13.62
CA ARG A 163 9.38 -19.91 14.77
C ARG A 163 9.05 -20.90 15.89
N ARG A 164 7.76 -21.16 16.16
CA ARG A 164 7.34 -22.17 17.16
C ARG A 164 7.77 -23.58 16.76
N TYR A 165 7.75 -23.91 15.47
CA TYR A 165 8.24 -25.21 15.00
C TYR A 165 9.77 -25.36 15.20
N ALA A 166 10.55 -24.30 14.94
CA ALA A 166 11.99 -24.31 15.22
C ALA A 166 12.27 -24.55 16.72
N GLN A 167 11.59 -23.81 17.60
CA GLN A 167 11.76 -23.95 19.05
C GLN A 167 11.41 -25.35 19.55
N ARG A 168 10.35 -25.97 19.01
CA ARG A 168 9.96 -27.34 19.37
C ARG A 168 11.02 -28.37 18.95
N ALA A 169 11.64 -28.20 17.79
CA ALA A 169 12.71 -29.08 17.33
C ALA A 169 13.93 -29.03 18.25
N GLU A 170 14.29 -27.84 18.76
CA GLU A 170 15.38 -27.66 19.72
C GLU A 170 15.07 -28.32 21.08
N THR A 171 13.87 -28.10 21.63
CA THR A 171 13.48 -28.72 22.92
C THR A 171 13.27 -30.22 22.84
N GLY A 172 12.85 -30.76 21.69
CA GLY A 172 12.70 -32.20 21.48
C GLY A 172 14.04 -32.93 21.27
N GLY A 173 15.08 -32.22 20.83
CA GLY A 173 16.44 -32.76 20.70
C GLY A 173 17.26 -32.75 21.99
N ALA A 174 16.86 -31.96 23.00
CA ALA A 174 17.55 -31.90 24.30
C ALA A 174 17.10 -33.00 25.30
N GLY A 175 16.26 -33.93 24.86
CA GLY A 175 15.72 -35.03 25.67
C GLY A 175 16.22 -36.43 25.31
N LEU A 176 17.28 -36.54 24.50
CA LEU A 176 18.02 -37.77 24.18
C LEU A 176 19.51 -37.57 24.50
#